data_AF-A0A519VQK9-F1
#
_entry.id   AF-A0A519VQK9-F1
#
_cell.length_a   1.000
_cell.length_b   1.000
_cell.length_c   1.000
_cell.angle_alpha   90.00
_cell.angle_beta   90.00
_cell.angle_gamma   90.00
#
_symmetry.space_group_name_H-M   'P 1'
#
loop_
_entity.id
_entity.type
_entity.pdbx_description
1 polymer ?
#
loop_
_entity_poly.entity_id
_entity_poly.type
_entity_poly.pdbx_seq_one_letter_code
_entity_poly.pdbx_strand_id
1 'polypeptide(L)'
;MITHYVKAHYGLRDTKRVLSAAEQARYAIGYETPQHGQVSLNYTGYWGGTTLNSTPADLLRYAQANLAARDPAVRLAHQPTTTLPEGYAVGLVWRLDTDANGSRRIYHSGHFPGYNTWLACYPGQDVAVVLLVNDNISQDRLTELGQQLQQALVATSKAQ
;
A
#
# COMPACT_ATOMS: atom_id res chain seq x y z
N MET A 1 1.65 15.48 13.10
CA MET A 1 0.79 15.96 12.00
C MET A 1 0.15 14.81 11.22
N ILE A 2 0.90 14.00 10.44
CA ILE A 2 0.32 12.96 9.56
C ILE A 2 -0.52 11.89 10.29
N THR A 3 -0.02 11.31 11.39
CA THR A 3 -0.77 10.32 12.20
C THR A 3 -2.13 10.84 12.64
N HIS A 4 -2.20 12.11 13.05
CA HIS A 4 -3.46 12.71 13.47
C HIS A 4 -4.40 12.90 12.28
N TYR A 5 -3.87 13.41 11.15
CA TYR A 5 -4.64 13.63 9.94
C TYR A 5 -5.28 12.33 9.42
N VAL A 6 -4.51 11.26 9.24
CA VAL A 6 -5.05 9.99 8.70
C VAL A 6 -6.02 9.32 9.66
N LYS A 7 -5.82 9.46 10.98
CA LYS A 7 -6.76 8.97 11.99
C LYS A 7 -8.09 9.74 11.93
N ALA A 8 -8.05 11.07 11.87
CA ALA A 8 -9.23 11.90 11.89
C ALA A 8 -10.02 11.82 10.57
N HIS A 9 -9.32 11.78 9.44
CA HIS A 9 -9.91 11.91 8.11
C HIS A 9 -10.30 10.57 7.48
N TYR A 10 -9.56 9.50 7.78
CA TYR A 10 -9.78 8.16 7.20
C TYR A 10 -10.04 7.08 8.26
N GLY A 11 -10.01 7.43 9.55
CA GLY A 11 -10.20 6.46 10.63
C GLY A 11 -9.04 5.49 10.83
N LEU A 12 -7.84 5.81 10.32
CA LEU A 12 -6.67 4.94 10.43
C LEU A 12 -6.05 5.03 11.84
N ARG A 13 -6.40 4.08 12.72
CA ARG A 13 -6.06 4.15 14.16
C ARG A 13 -4.68 3.56 14.49
N ASP A 14 -4.23 2.61 13.68
CA ASP A 14 -2.97 1.88 13.81
C ASP A 14 -1.95 2.31 12.73
N THR A 15 -2.19 3.45 12.08
CA THR A 15 -1.27 4.04 11.10
C THR A 15 -0.47 5.16 11.70
N LYS A 16 0.82 4.91 11.98
CA LYS A 16 1.63 5.79 12.83
C LYS A 16 3.08 5.87 12.37
N ARG A 17 3.64 7.07 12.51
CA ARG A 17 5.08 7.31 12.31
C ARG A 17 5.95 6.81 13.47
N VAL A 18 5.48 7.01 14.70
CA VAL A 18 6.18 6.64 15.93
C VAL A 18 5.23 5.76 16.73
N LEU A 19 5.66 4.52 17.00
CA LEU A 19 4.92 3.51 17.73
C LEU A 19 5.11 3.71 19.25
N SER A 20 4.06 3.56 20.02
CA SER A 20 4.18 3.39 21.48
C SER A 20 4.79 2.03 21.83
N ALA A 21 5.20 1.82 23.08
CA ALA A 21 5.75 0.54 23.52
C ALA A 21 4.77 -0.64 23.29
N ALA A 22 3.47 -0.42 23.55
CA ALA A 22 2.44 -1.43 23.31
C ALA A 22 2.27 -1.76 21.82
N GLU A 23 2.48 -0.79 20.93
CA GLU A 23 2.38 -0.99 19.49
C GLU A 23 3.63 -1.65 18.92
N GLN A 24 4.79 -1.25 19.44
CA GLN A 24 6.06 -1.88 19.11
C GLN A 24 6.05 -3.38 19.45
N ALA A 25 5.41 -3.76 20.57
CA ALA A 25 5.30 -5.16 20.99
C ALA A 25 4.49 -6.04 20.03
N ARG A 26 3.65 -5.45 19.18
CA ARG A 26 2.84 -6.13 18.14
C ARG A 26 3.32 -5.79 16.72
N TYR A 27 4.42 -5.07 16.58
CA TYR A 27 5.04 -4.81 15.29
C TYR A 27 5.75 -6.07 14.80
N ALA A 28 5.52 -6.46 13.55
CA ALA A 28 6.14 -7.66 12.99
C ALA A 28 7.66 -7.53 12.97
N ILE A 29 8.37 -8.61 13.26
CA ILE A 29 9.82 -8.69 13.06
C ILE A 29 10.07 -8.86 11.56
N GLY A 30 10.99 -8.06 11.01
CA GLY A 30 11.34 -8.08 9.59
C GLY A 30 12.55 -8.97 9.37
N TYR A 31 12.54 -9.75 8.31
CA TYR A 31 13.58 -10.72 8.01
C TYR A 31 14.28 -10.37 6.70
N GLU A 32 15.54 -9.94 6.77
CA GLU A 32 16.38 -9.78 5.56
C GLU A 32 16.89 -11.13 5.06
N THR A 33 17.11 -12.07 5.98
CA THR A 33 17.22 -13.49 5.72
C THR A 33 16.46 -14.24 6.82
N PRO A 34 16.10 -15.53 6.63
CA PRO A 34 15.37 -16.29 7.65
C PRO A 34 16.04 -16.31 9.03
N GLN A 35 17.37 -16.17 9.08
CA GLN A 35 18.17 -16.16 10.30
C GLN A 35 18.38 -14.76 10.88
N HIS A 36 18.18 -13.70 10.08
CA HIS A 36 18.46 -12.31 10.45
C HIS A 36 17.17 -11.50 10.56
N GLY A 37 16.45 -11.73 11.66
CA GLY A 37 15.32 -10.90 12.06
C GLY A 37 15.78 -9.61 12.74
N GLN A 38 15.24 -8.47 12.32
CA GLN A 38 15.49 -7.17 12.94
C GLN A 38 14.18 -6.53 13.42
N VAL A 39 14.20 -6.07 14.67
CA VAL A 39 13.13 -5.24 15.21
C VAL A 39 13.27 -3.86 14.59
N SER A 40 12.25 -3.41 13.86
CA SER A 40 12.22 -2.05 13.34
C SER A 40 12.12 -1.06 14.50
N LEU A 41 13.05 -0.12 14.57
CA LEU A 41 13.05 0.93 15.60
C LEU A 41 12.21 2.13 15.14
N ASN A 42 11.78 2.93 16.11
CA ASN A 42 11.15 4.21 15.81
C ASN A 42 12.16 5.19 15.18
N TYR A 43 12.13 5.32 13.86
CA TYR A 43 12.93 6.30 13.14
C TYR A 43 12.25 7.67 13.19
N THR A 44 12.86 8.62 13.91
CA THR A 44 12.31 9.98 14.08
C THR A 44 12.84 10.99 13.07
N GLY A 45 13.89 10.65 12.31
CA GLY A 45 14.59 11.56 11.39
C GLY A 45 13.94 11.75 10.00
N TYR A 46 13.14 10.79 9.53
CA TYR A 46 12.47 10.89 8.22
C TYR A 46 11.01 11.29 8.40
N TRP A 47 10.70 12.55 8.09
CA TRP A 47 9.39 13.15 8.34
C TRP A 47 8.42 13.04 7.16
N GLY A 48 8.92 12.80 5.95
CA GLY A 48 8.14 12.62 4.72
C GLY A 48 8.43 11.34 3.92
N GLY A 49 9.17 10.39 4.52
CA GLY A 49 9.63 9.14 3.88
C GLY A 49 9.14 7.86 4.56
N THR A 50 9.87 6.76 4.37
CA THR A 50 9.57 5.33 4.66
C THR A 50 9.19 4.93 6.10
N THR A 51 8.77 5.86 6.96
CA THR A 51 8.59 5.65 8.41
C THR A 51 7.13 5.53 8.86
N LEU A 52 6.17 5.40 7.92
CA LEU A 52 4.78 5.09 8.29
C LEU A 52 4.61 3.59 8.47
N ASN A 53 4.16 3.22 9.66
CA ASN A 53 3.75 1.86 10.00
C ASN A 53 2.22 1.80 9.91
N SER A 54 1.67 0.68 9.47
CA SER A 54 0.23 0.49 9.35
C SER A 54 -0.16 -0.97 9.52
N THR A 55 -1.44 -1.27 9.38
CA THR A 55 -2.01 -2.61 9.40
C THR A 55 -2.79 -2.86 8.11
N PRO A 56 -3.04 -4.12 7.72
CA PRO A 56 -3.89 -4.41 6.57
C PRO A 56 -5.28 -3.79 6.71
N ALA A 57 -5.85 -3.79 7.92
CA ALA A 57 -7.18 -3.22 8.18
C ALA A 57 -7.23 -1.70 7.93
N ASP A 58 -6.21 -0.95 8.35
CA ASP A 58 -6.14 0.49 8.07
C ASP A 58 -5.85 0.77 6.59
N LEU A 59 -4.92 0.04 5.98
CA LEU A 59 -4.62 0.22 4.56
C LEU A 59 -5.80 -0.14 3.66
N LEU A 60 -6.67 -1.08 4.05
CA LEU A 60 -7.92 -1.36 3.34
C LEU A 60 -8.93 -0.20 3.46
N ARG A 61 -9.02 0.46 4.62
CA ARG A 61 -9.83 1.70 4.74
C ARG A 61 -9.28 2.82 3.87
N TYR A 62 -7.95 2.95 3.83
CA TYR A 62 -7.30 3.91 2.95
C TYR A 62 -7.54 3.55 1.47
N ALA A 63 -7.48 2.27 1.10
CA ALA A 63 -7.78 1.81 -0.24
C ALA A 63 -9.24 2.08 -0.64
N GLN A 64 -10.20 1.90 0.27
CA GLN A 64 -11.60 2.28 0.04
C GLN A 64 -11.75 3.78 -0.27
N ALA A 65 -11.04 4.65 0.47
CA ALA A 65 -11.05 6.08 0.19
C ALA A 65 -10.43 6.40 -1.18
N ASN A 66 -9.39 5.67 -1.58
CA ASN A 66 -8.75 5.81 -2.89
C ASN A 66 -9.64 5.31 -4.04
N LEU A 67 -10.35 4.19 -3.87
CA LEU A 67 -11.32 3.69 -4.83
C LEU A 67 -12.50 4.66 -5.02
N ALA A 68 -13.05 5.16 -3.91
CA ALA A 68 -14.19 6.07 -3.94
C ALA A 68 -13.83 7.46 -4.51
N ALA A 69 -12.56 7.87 -4.39
CA ALA A 69 -12.01 9.13 -4.91
C ALA A 69 -12.86 10.39 -4.60
N ARG A 70 -13.58 10.38 -3.46
CA ARG A 70 -14.46 11.49 -3.04
C ARG A 70 -13.68 12.70 -2.54
N ASP A 71 -12.51 12.46 -1.94
CA ASP A 71 -11.61 13.50 -1.48
C ASP A 71 -10.91 14.18 -2.67
N PRO A 72 -10.98 15.52 -2.80
CA PRO A 72 -10.21 16.27 -3.81
C PRO A 72 -8.69 15.97 -3.78
N ALA A 73 -8.10 15.76 -2.60
CA ALA A 73 -6.69 15.45 -2.45
C ALA A 73 -6.36 14.06 -3.03
N VAL A 74 -7.25 13.07 -2.87
CA VAL A 74 -7.10 11.75 -3.49
C VAL A 74 -7.14 11.87 -5.01
N ARG A 75 -8.10 12.62 -5.55
CA ARG A 75 -8.19 12.83 -7.01
C ARG A 75 -6.94 13.52 -7.55
N LEU A 76 -6.46 14.56 -6.86
CA LEU A 76 -5.22 15.24 -7.21
C LEU A 76 -4.02 14.27 -7.19
N ALA A 77 -3.93 13.42 -6.18
CA ALA A 77 -2.84 12.46 -6.06
C ALA A 77 -2.83 11.41 -7.18
N HIS A 78 -3.99 11.09 -7.76
CA HIS A 78 -4.12 10.16 -8.88
C HIS A 78 -3.98 10.82 -10.26
N GLN A 79 -3.82 12.15 -10.34
CA GLN A 79 -3.58 12.82 -11.61
C GLN A 79 -2.15 12.54 -12.11
N PRO A 80 -1.96 12.16 -13.39
CA PRO A 80 -0.63 12.03 -13.96
C PRO A 80 0.14 13.35 -13.90
N THR A 81 1.33 13.33 -13.31
CA THR A 81 2.31 14.42 -13.39
C THR A 81 3.32 14.15 -14.50
N THR A 82 3.51 12.89 -14.87
CA THR A 82 4.39 12.47 -15.97
C THR A 82 3.87 11.16 -16.55
N THR A 83 3.93 11.04 -17.88
CA THR A 83 3.60 9.81 -18.61
C THR A 83 4.87 9.26 -19.24
N LEU A 84 5.09 7.97 -19.06
CA LEU A 84 6.18 7.18 -19.65
C LEU A 84 5.64 6.35 -20.82
N PRO A 85 6.51 5.68 -21.61
CA PRO A 85 6.07 4.75 -22.65
C PRO A 85 5.11 3.67 -22.12
N GLU A 86 4.39 3.05 -23.04
CA GLU A 86 3.48 1.92 -22.75
C GLU A 86 2.32 2.26 -21.81
N GLY A 87 2.00 3.55 -21.66
CA GLY A 87 0.84 4.02 -20.89
C GLY A 87 1.04 4.01 -19.38
N TYR A 88 2.27 3.76 -18.90
CA TYR A 88 2.62 3.96 -17.50
C TYR A 88 2.72 5.45 -17.19
N ALA A 89 2.17 5.86 -16.05
CA ALA A 89 2.26 7.23 -15.57
C ALA A 89 2.51 7.27 -14.05
N VAL A 90 2.98 8.42 -13.60
CA VAL A 90 3.22 8.70 -12.18
C VAL A 90 2.34 9.87 -11.78
N GLY A 91 1.61 9.73 -10.68
CA GLY A 91 0.92 10.82 -10.01
C GLY A 91 1.69 11.29 -8.77
N LEU A 92 1.02 11.91 -7.80
CA LEU A 92 1.68 12.28 -6.55
C LEU A 92 1.87 11.01 -5.70
N VAL A 93 3.08 10.45 -5.73
CA VAL A 93 3.49 9.19 -5.09
C VAL A 93 2.87 7.94 -5.74
N TRP A 94 1.75 8.03 -6.46
CA TRP A 94 1.10 6.87 -7.08
C TRP A 94 1.69 6.49 -8.43
N ARG A 95 1.73 5.19 -8.70
CA ARG A 95 1.95 4.64 -10.05
C ARG A 95 0.62 4.30 -10.68
N LEU A 96 0.47 4.65 -11.95
CA LEU A 96 -0.76 4.58 -12.72
C LEU A 96 -0.46 3.78 -13.97
N ASP A 97 -1.05 2.60 -14.11
CA ASP A 97 -0.85 1.77 -15.29
C ASP A 97 -2.12 0.96 -15.62
N THR A 98 -2.00 0.16 -16.66
CA THR A 98 -2.96 -0.89 -17.00
C THR A 98 -2.21 -2.21 -16.89
N ASP A 99 -2.74 -3.15 -16.12
CA ASP A 99 -2.11 -4.46 -16.00
C ASP A 99 -2.22 -5.27 -17.30
N ALA A 100 -1.54 -6.42 -17.35
CA ALA A 100 -1.53 -7.30 -18.52
C ALA A 100 -2.92 -7.80 -18.96
N ASN A 101 -3.94 -7.69 -18.10
CA ASN A 101 -5.32 -8.07 -18.39
C ASN A 101 -6.20 -6.89 -18.81
N GLY A 102 -5.62 -5.70 -19.01
CA GLY A 102 -6.38 -4.50 -19.36
C GLY A 102 -7.03 -3.78 -18.18
N SER A 103 -6.70 -4.16 -16.93
CA SER A 103 -7.29 -3.52 -15.75
C SER A 103 -6.50 -2.27 -15.37
N ARG A 104 -7.16 -1.10 -15.39
CA ARG A 104 -6.57 0.13 -14.87
C ARG A 104 -6.24 -0.04 -13.39
N ARG A 105 -4.99 0.26 -13.02
CA ARG A 105 -4.45 0.08 -11.68
C ARG A 105 -3.78 1.35 -11.17
N ILE A 106 -4.04 1.65 -9.91
CA ILE A 106 -3.39 2.72 -9.13
C ILE A 106 -2.69 2.03 -7.97
N TYR A 107 -1.36 2.09 -7.91
CA TYR A 107 -0.63 1.30 -6.93
C TYR A 107 0.63 1.99 -6.42
N HIS A 108 1.08 1.51 -5.27
CA HIS A 108 2.37 1.85 -4.70
C HIS A 108 2.97 0.63 -4.01
N SER A 109 4.29 0.60 -3.94
CA SER A 109 5.06 -0.46 -3.30
C SER A 109 6.05 0.20 -2.37
N GLY A 110 6.39 -0.52 -1.32
CA GLY A 110 7.29 -0.06 -0.29
C GLY A 110 8.32 -1.15 -0.03
N HIS A 111 9.54 -0.70 0.23
CA HIS A 111 10.61 -1.55 0.65
C HIS A 111 11.27 -0.92 1.87
N PHE A 112 11.48 -1.73 2.89
CA PHE A 112 12.34 -1.43 4.02
C PHE A 112 13.12 -2.70 4.33
N PRO A 113 14.33 -2.65 4.89
CA PRO A 113 15.07 -3.87 5.21
C PRO A 113 14.22 -4.84 6.05
N GLY A 114 14.01 -6.05 5.52
CA GLY A 114 13.16 -7.09 6.10
C GLY A 114 11.64 -6.93 5.87
N TYR A 115 11.21 -5.99 5.03
CA TYR A 115 9.80 -5.80 4.69
C TYR A 115 9.59 -5.41 3.22
N ASN A 116 8.56 -5.99 2.61
CA ASN A 116 8.04 -5.54 1.33
C ASN A 116 6.53 -5.35 1.43
N THR A 117 6.04 -4.26 0.85
CA THR A 117 4.63 -3.88 0.88
C THR A 117 4.14 -3.54 -0.51
N TRP A 118 2.88 -3.84 -0.78
CA TRP A 118 2.24 -3.51 -2.04
C TRP A 118 0.76 -3.20 -1.80
N LEU A 119 0.29 -2.07 -2.33
CA LEU A 119 -1.12 -1.69 -2.31
C LEU A 119 -1.52 -1.31 -3.72
N ALA A 120 -2.56 -1.96 -4.24
CA ALA A 120 -3.15 -1.62 -5.52
C ALA A 120 -4.67 -1.46 -5.42
N CYS A 121 -5.18 -0.43 -6.08
CA CYS A 121 -6.59 -0.19 -6.31
C CYS A 121 -6.90 -0.40 -7.80
N TYR A 122 -8.01 -1.07 -8.09
CA TYR A 122 -8.56 -1.30 -9.42
C TYR A 122 -9.95 -0.63 -9.49
N PRO A 123 -10.02 0.69 -9.77
CA PRO A 123 -11.26 1.45 -9.64
C PRO A 123 -12.40 0.95 -10.53
N GLY A 124 -12.08 0.44 -11.73
CA GLY A 124 -13.08 -0.10 -12.65
C GLY A 124 -13.75 -1.39 -12.17
N GLN A 125 -13.26 -1.99 -11.09
CA GLN A 125 -13.74 -3.27 -10.55
C GLN A 125 -14.16 -3.14 -9.08
N ASP A 126 -14.00 -1.96 -8.47
CA ASP A 126 -14.17 -1.73 -7.03
C ASP A 126 -13.39 -2.74 -6.15
N VAL A 127 -12.18 -3.09 -6.59
CA VAL A 127 -11.29 -4.04 -5.90
C VAL A 127 -10.02 -3.32 -5.46
N ALA A 128 -9.58 -3.61 -4.23
CA ALA A 128 -8.24 -3.27 -3.78
C ALA A 128 -7.58 -4.45 -3.09
N VAL A 129 -6.26 -4.50 -3.18
CA VAL A 129 -5.42 -5.54 -2.57
C VAL A 129 -4.30 -4.86 -1.79
N VAL A 130 -4.10 -5.29 -0.55
CA VAL A 130 -3.01 -4.88 0.32
C VAL A 130 -2.19 -6.10 0.70
N LEU A 131 -0.90 -6.07 0.41
CA LEU A 131 0.07 -7.09 0.80
C LEU A 131 1.13 -6.44 1.69
N LEU A 132 1.31 -7.00 2.89
CA LEU A 132 2.39 -6.65 3.82
C LEU A 132 3.16 -7.93 4.12
N VAL A 133 4.44 -7.96 3.79
CA VAL A 133 5.31 -9.12 3.99
C VAL A 133 6.53 -8.70 4.79
N ASN A 134 6.87 -9.47 5.82
CA ASN A 134 8.02 -9.25 6.68
C ASN A 134 9.22 -10.12 6.26
N ASP A 135 9.47 -10.17 4.95
CA ASP A 135 10.56 -10.93 4.31
C ASP A 135 11.10 -10.14 3.10
N ASN A 136 12.23 -10.59 2.55
CA ASN A 136 12.94 -9.98 1.42
C ASN A 136 12.40 -10.38 0.03
N ILE A 137 11.25 -11.05 -0.04
CA ILE A 137 10.61 -11.45 -1.31
C ILE A 137 10.52 -10.26 -2.30
N SER A 138 10.76 -10.53 -3.59
CA SER A 138 10.84 -9.45 -4.58
C SER A 138 9.50 -8.74 -4.81
N GLN A 139 9.58 -7.48 -5.22
CA GLN A 139 8.38 -6.69 -5.55
C GLN A 139 7.62 -7.23 -6.75
N ASP A 140 8.30 -7.89 -7.69
CA ASP A 140 7.69 -8.56 -8.83
C ASP A 140 6.79 -9.71 -8.35
N ARG A 141 7.28 -10.52 -7.40
CA ARG A 141 6.49 -11.61 -6.80
C ARG A 141 5.28 -11.11 -6.03
N LEU A 142 5.40 -9.98 -5.32
CA LEU A 142 4.24 -9.33 -4.68
C LEU A 142 3.24 -8.82 -5.72
N THR A 143 3.73 -8.27 -6.82
CA THR A 143 2.87 -7.78 -7.92
C THR A 143 2.12 -8.94 -8.58
N GLU A 144 2.80 -10.05 -8.87
CA GLU A 144 2.20 -11.28 -9.40
C GLU A 144 1.11 -11.82 -8.46
N LEU A 145 1.43 -11.97 -7.17
CA LEU A 145 0.47 -12.45 -6.16
C LEU A 145 -0.74 -11.50 -6.05
N GLY A 146 -0.49 -10.19 -6.04
CA GLY A 146 -1.54 -9.18 -5.97
C GLY A 146 -2.49 -9.21 -7.16
N GLN A 147 -1.97 -9.45 -8.36
CA GLN A 147 -2.77 -9.63 -9.57
C GLN A 147 -3.56 -10.94 -9.55
N GLN A 148 -2.96 -12.05 -9.10
CA GLN A 148 -3.66 -13.33 -8.96
C GLN A 148 -4.84 -13.23 -7.98
N LEU A 149 -4.64 -12.56 -6.84
CA LEU A 149 -5.71 -12.32 -5.86
C LEU A 149 -6.84 -11.46 -6.44
N GLN A 150 -6.50 -10.36 -7.14
CA GLN A 150 -7.49 -9.52 -7.80
C GLN A 150 -8.32 -10.33 -8.81
N GLN A 151 -7.68 -11.15 -9.64
CA GLN A 151 -8.37 -11.99 -10.64
C GLN A 151 -9.33 -12.98 -9.98
N ALA A 152 -8.88 -13.65 -8.91
CA ALA A 152 -9.71 -14.60 -8.18
C ALA A 152 -10.94 -13.93 -7.54
N LEU A 153 -10.78 -12.72 -6.99
CA LEU A 153 -11.89 -11.94 -6.44
C LEU A 153 -12.90 -11.55 -7.52
N VAL A 154 -12.44 -11.04 -8.67
CA VAL A 154 -13.34 -10.66 -9.78
C VAL A 154 -14.06 -11.86 -10.38
N ALA A 155 -13.38 -13.00 -10.52
CA ALA A 155 -14.01 -14.22 -11.02
C ALA A 155 -15.13 -14.70 -10.09
N THR A 156 -14.91 -14.63 -8.78
CA THR A 156 -15.90 -15.04 -7.77
C THR A 156 -17.13 -14.11 -7.78
N SER A 157 -16.94 -12.80 -7.89
CA SER A 157 -18.04 -11.84 -7.93
C SER A 157 -18.94 -11.96 -9.18
N LYS A 158 -18.42 -12.50 -10.29
CA LYS A 158 -19.20 -12.75 -11.51
C LYS A 158 -20.02 -14.05 -11.47
N ALA A 159 -19.72 -14.93 -10.53
CA ALA A 159 -20.38 -16.23 -10.39
C ALA A 159 -21.59 -16.19 -9.44
N GLN A 160 -21.83 -15.05 -8.78
CA GLN A 160 -23.00 -14.77 -7.93
C GLN A 160 -24.05 -13.99 -8.71
#